data_AF-X1KZN7-F1
#
_entry.id   AF-X1KZN7-F1
#
_cell.length_a   1.000
_cell.length_b   1.000
_cell.length_c   1.000
_cell.angle_alpha   90.00
_cell.angle_beta   90.00
_cell.angle_gamma   90.00
#
_symmetry.space_group_name_H-M   'P 1'
#
loop_
_entity.id
_entity.type
_entity.pdbx_description
1 polymer ?
#
loop_
_entity_poly.entity_id
_entity_poly.type
_entity_poly.pdbx_seq_one_letter_code
_entity_poly.pdbx_strand_id
1 'polypeptide(L)'
;MPLYDFRLRFNFPGAYRINSDVDEIELLVLPHGERIRLRSDAIGKPIKDYDRAAVCGGSFASEDQARDAAEKSKRALLCWAIEQRLGIDFGDGKQRSIVTNQGLAMLQKKYGCPVRNDIHGIDVYEHVEKLMFASVKGKETVGKYPPRLIDTFQREYLNSRQLTDKQVLASEIYASSFFDVSPRSRFITLVTAVEALLEPIRRSDEVEELVEDFVAKAQLSTLGQQTKNSIIGSLERLKHQSISQAGRTLAGRLIPNELFDGQSSADFFTRCYELRSQILHRGKIEDGLVDMLHLANVMESFVARLLLAALNSERQQGAGADIGD
;
A
#
# COMPACT_ATOMS: atom_id res chain seq x y z
N MET A 1 -8.77 30.74 15.81
CA MET A 1 -9.14 29.83 14.70
C MET A 1 -9.18 28.43 15.27
N PRO A 2 -10.12 27.56 14.84
CA PRO A 2 -10.12 26.17 15.29
C PRO A 2 -8.80 25.50 14.89
N LEU A 3 -8.24 24.71 15.80
CA LEU A 3 -7.15 23.80 15.46
C LEU A 3 -7.74 22.49 14.95
N TYR A 4 -6.97 21.75 14.17
CA TYR A 4 -7.37 20.46 13.62
C TYR A 4 -6.40 19.37 14.06
N ASP A 5 -6.95 18.19 14.27
CA ASP A 5 -6.23 16.97 14.59
C ASP A 5 -6.49 15.92 13.52
N PHE A 6 -5.60 14.94 13.41
CA PHE A 6 -5.82 13.75 12.62
C PHE A 6 -5.59 12.47 13.44
N ARG A 7 -6.27 11.41 13.03
CA ARG A 7 -6.05 10.04 13.48
C ARG A 7 -5.97 9.12 12.27
N LEU A 8 -4.83 8.47 12.09
CA LEU A 8 -4.62 7.41 11.10
C LEU A 8 -4.67 6.06 11.81
N ARG A 9 -5.83 5.39 11.77
CA ARG A 9 -6.00 4.05 12.35
C ARG A 9 -5.57 2.99 11.34
N PHE A 10 -4.84 1.98 11.83
CA PHE A 10 -4.51 0.78 11.05
C PHE A 10 -4.53 -0.48 11.90
N ASN A 11 -4.57 -1.63 11.23
CA ASN A 11 -4.51 -2.94 11.86
C ASN A 11 -3.23 -3.69 11.45
N PHE A 12 -2.82 -4.61 12.31
CA PHE A 12 -1.80 -5.60 12.01
C PHE A 12 -2.43 -6.98 11.76
N PRO A 13 -1.79 -7.84 10.95
CA PRO A 13 -2.23 -9.23 10.82
C PRO A 13 -2.11 -9.94 12.17
N GLY A 14 -2.92 -10.98 12.38
CA GLY A 14 -3.28 -11.52 13.69
C GLY A 14 -2.15 -11.64 14.72
N ALA A 15 -0.94 -12.08 14.35
CA ALA A 15 0.19 -12.28 15.26
C ALA A 15 1.20 -11.11 15.36
N TYR A 16 0.91 -9.97 14.74
CA TYR A 16 1.83 -8.83 14.69
C TYR A 16 1.38 -7.71 15.62
N ARG A 17 2.25 -7.29 16.51
CA ARG A 17 2.01 -6.17 17.42
C ARG A 17 3.25 -5.28 17.44
N ILE A 18 3.11 -4.08 17.97
CA ILE A 18 4.25 -3.25 18.35
C ILE A 18 4.55 -3.58 19.82
N ASN A 19 5.65 -4.29 20.09
CA ASN A 19 6.06 -4.64 21.46
C ASN A 19 6.52 -3.40 22.24
N SER A 20 5.55 -2.72 22.87
CA SER A 20 5.74 -1.55 23.70
C SER A 20 4.82 -1.63 24.92
N ASP A 21 5.41 -1.43 26.10
CA ASP A 21 4.70 -1.38 27.38
C ASP A 21 3.98 -0.03 27.62
N VAL A 22 4.36 1.01 26.88
CA VAL A 22 3.67 2.30 26.90
C VAL A 22 2.45 2.28 25.98
N ASP A 23 1.47 3.13 26.30
CA ASP A 23 0.25 3.35 25.52
C ASP A 23 0.44 4.41 24.42
N GLU A 24 1.52 5.19 24.48
CA GLU A 24 1.89 6.23 23.53
C GLU A 24 3.41 6.25 23.26
N ILE A 25 3.79 6.40 21.99
CA ILE A 25 5.18 6.63 21.54
C ILE A 25 5.22 7.91 20.72
N GLU A 26 6.09 8.86 21.07
CA GLU A 26 6.34 10.05 20.25
C GLU A 26 7.13 9.65 19.00
N LEU A 27 6.55 9.89 17.82
CA LEU A 27 7.19 9.59 16.54
C LEU A 27 7.95 10.78 16.00
N LEU A 28 7.37 11.99 16.11
CA LEU A 28 7.96 13.21 15.55
C LEU A 28 7.42 14.45 16.27
N VAL A 29 8.28 15.46 16.42
CA VAL A 29 7.92 16.83 16.82
C VAL A 29 8.23 17.75 15.66
N LEU A 30 7.24 18.52 15.20
CA LEU A 30 7.36 19.46 14.09
C LEU A 30 7.86 20.84 14.58
N PRO A 31 8.42 21.68 13.69
CA PRO A 31 9.03 22.96 14.07
C PRO A 31 8.10 23.95 14.78
N HIS A 32 6.78 23.83 14.63
CA HIS A 32 5.81 24.73 15.27
C HIS A 32 5.18 24.10 16.53
N GLY A 33 5.75 22.99 17.00
CA GLY A 33 5.38 22.33 18.25
C GLY A 33 4.32 21.25 18.11
N GLU A 34 3.79 21.02 16.91
CA GLU A 34 2.88 19.91 16.64
C GLU A 34 3.60 18.58 16.88
N ARG A 35 2.88 17.61 17.43
CA ARG A 35 3.45 16.30 17.78
C ARG A 35 2.68 15.20 17.11
N ILE A 36 3.40 14.26 16.53
CA ILE A 36 2.86 13.05 15.92
C ILE A 36 3.27 11.88 16.79
N ARG A 37 2.28 11.09 17.19
CA ARG A 37 2.44 10.02 18.18
C ARG A 37 1.73 8.76 17.71
N LEU A 38 2.34 7.62 17.96
CA LEU A 38 1.67 6.33 17.89
C LEU A 38 0.94 6.09 19.21
N ARG A 39 -0.32 5.70 19.13
CA ARG A 39 -1.15 5.34 20.28
C ARG A 39 -1.75 3.95 20.14
N SER A 40 -1.95 3.29 21.26
CA SER A 40 -2.83 2.13 21.31
C SER A 40 -4.28 2.55 21.02
N ASP A 41 -5.10 1.60 20.57
CA ASP A 41 -6.53 1.85 20.30
C ASP A 41 -7.36 2.00 21.58
N ALA A 42 -6.77 1.75 22.76
CA ALA A 42 -7.43 1.85 24.06
C ALA A 42 -6.62 2.69 25.04
N ILE A 43 -7.24 3.76 25.54
CA ILE A 43 -6.63 4.71 26.47
C ILE A 43 -6.08 3.99 27.70
N GLY A 44 -4.83 4.32 28.06
CA GLY A 44 -4.16 3.80 29.26
C GLY A 44 -3.74 2.34 29.17
N LYS A 45 -3.76 1.74 27.98
CA LYS A 45 -3.35 0.35 27.78
C LYS A 45 -2.14 0.22 26.85
N PRO A 46 -1.20 -0.69 27.15
CA PRO A 46 -0.01 -0.90 26.35
C PRO A 46 -0.31 -1.18 24.87
N ILE A 47 0.50 -0.64 23.97
CA ILE A 47 0.36 -0.87 22.52
C ILE A 47 0.51 -2.37 22.18
N LYS A 48 1.35 -3.10 22.91
CA LYS A 48 1.60 -4.53 22.68
C LYS A 48 0.34 -5.41 22.78
N ASP A 49 -0.68 -4.96 23.51
CA ASP A 49 -1.90 -5.73 23.78
C ASP A 49 -2.93 -5.63 22.63
N TYR A 50 -2.67 -4.82 21.59
CA TYR A 50 -3.67 -4.47 20.57
C TYR A 50 -3.24 -4.77 19.13
N ASP A 51 -4.14 -5.38 18.37
CA ASP A 51 -4.00 -5.62 16.92
C ASP A 51 -4.22 -4.38 16.07
N ARG A 52 -4.49 -3.25 16.72
CA ARG A 52 -4.70 -1.96 16.10
C ARG A 52 -3.90 -0.91 16.83
N ALA A 53 -3.40 0.03 16.05
CA ALA A 53 -2.79 1.24 16.56
C ALA A 53 -3.28 2.42 15.73
N ALA A 54 -3.02 3.62 16.24
CA ALA A 54 -3.28 4.83 15.49
C ALA A 54 -2.09 5.77 15.58
N VAL A 55 -1.75 6.40 14.44
CA VAL A 55 -0.90 7.59 14.48
C VAL A 55 -1.80 8.81 14.60
N CYS A 56 -1.60 9.58 15.65
CA CYS A 56 -2.34 10.80 15.92
C CYS A 56 -1.40 11.99 15.81
N GLY A 57 -1.85 13.05 15.16
CA GLY A 57 -1.22 14.36 15.19
C GLY A 57 -2.25 15.44 15.48
N GLY A 58 -1.82 16.59 15.97
CA GLY A 58 -2.75 17.64 16.32
C GLY A 58 -2.14 19.02 16.41
N SER A 59 -3.03 19.98 16.62
CA SER A 59 -2.73 21.42 16.64
C SER A 59 -2.40 22.03 15.26
N PHE A 60 -2.96 21.50 14.18
CA PHE A 60 -2.83 22.08 12.83
C PHE A 60 -3.75 23.29 12.65
N ALA A 61 -3.34 24.28 11.86
CA ALA A 61 -4.11 25.51 11.67
C ALA A 61 -5.29 25.35 10.70
N SER A 62 -5.33 24.26 9.93
CA SER A 62 -6.43 23.94 9.00
C SER A 62 -6.64 22.44 8.83
N GLU A 63 -7.82 22.07 8.33
CA GLU A 63 -8.15 20.69 7.96
C GLU A 63 -7.18 20.15 6.89
N ASP A 64 -6.83 20.96 5.89
CA ASP A 64 -5.90 20.58 4.81
C ASP A 64 -4.50 20.26 5.36
N GLN A 65 -4.01 21.05 6.32
CA GLN A 65 -2.71 20.78 6.96
C GLN A 65 -2.73 19.47 7.75
N ALA A 66 -3.80 19.20 8.50
CA ALA A 66 -3.97 17.94 9.22
C ALA A 66 -4.09 16.75 8.25
N ARG A 67 -4.77 16.94 7.11
CA ARG A 67 -4.91 15.92 6.05
C ARG A 67 -3.57 15.58 5.41
N ASP A 68 -2.79 16.59 5.02
CA ASP A 68 -1.46 16.42 4.45
C ASP A 68 -0.51 15.72 5.44
N ALA A 69 -0.56 16.11 6.72
CA ALA A 69 0.20 15.44 7.79
C ALA A 69 -0.20 13.96 7.97
N ALA A 70 -1.48 13.65 7.85
CA ALA A 70 -1.97 12.28 7.93
C ALA A 70 -1.52 11.42 6.73
N GLU A 71 -1.57 11.97 5.51
CA GLU A 71 -1.10 11.28 4.31
C GLU A 71 0.42 11.06 4.35
N LYS A 72 1.20 12.04 4.81
CA LYS A 72 2.64 11.89 5.06
C LYS A 72 2.91 10.79 6.10
N SER A 73 2.13 10.75 7.17
CA SER A 73 2.22 9.68 8.19
C SER A 73 1.93 8.31 7.59
N LYS A 74 0.91 8.19 6.72
CA LYS A 74 0.56 6.95 6.03
C LYS A 74 1.69 6.46 5.12
N ARG A 75 2.28 7.35 4.32
CA ARG A 75 3.43 7.02 3.45
C ARG A 75 4.65 6.58 4.26
N ALA A 76 4.93 7.24 5.37
CA ALA A 76 6.03 6.87 6.26
C ALA A 76 5.81 5.48 6.87
N LEU A 77 4.59 5.15 7.30
CA LEU A 77 4.23 3.81 7.77
C LEU A 77 4.30 2.75 6.67
N LEU A 78 3.89 3.06 5.44
CA LEU A 78 4.02 2.14 4.30
C LEU A 78 5.50 1.80 4.02
N CYS A 79 6.38 2.81 4.01
CA CYS A 79 7.81 2.59 3.84
C CYS A 79 8.37 1.71 4.96
N TRP A 80 8.01 2.00 6.21
CA TRP A 80 8.38 1.16 7.36
C TRP A 80 7.87 -0.29 7.21
N ALA A 81 6.62 -0.47 6.79
CA ALA A 81 6.03 -1.80 6.58
C ALA A 81 6.79 -2.60 5.51
N ILE A 82 7.19 -1.96 4.42
CA ILE A 82 7.96 -2.61 3.35
C ILE A 82 9.37 -2.97 3.84
N GLU A 83 10.07 -2.03 4.48
CA GLU A 83 11.42 -2.25 5.00
C GLU A 83 11.49 -3.39 6.02
N GLN A 84 10.45 -3.49 6.86
CA GLN A 84 10.36 -4.53 7.88
C GLN A 84 9.60 -5.78 7.43
N ARG A 85 9.07 -5.80 6.21
CA ARG A 85 8.23 -6.87 5.66
C ARG A 85 7.07 -7.22 6.59
N LEU A 86 6.29 -6.20 6.91
CA LEU A 86 5.15 -6.27 7.82
C LEU A 86 3.86 -5.96 7.06
N GLY A 87 2.78 -6.62 7.47
CA GLY A 87 1.44 -6.27 7.04
C GLY A 87 0.87 -5.11 7.85
N ILE A 88 0.30 -4.13 7.15
CA ILE A 88 -0.48 -3.05 7.74
C ILE A 88 -1.72 -2.84 6.88
N ASP A 89 -2.87 -2.72 7.52
CA ASP A 89 -4.16 -2.48 6.90
C ASP A 89 -4.72 -1.12 7.34
N PHE A 90 -4.70 -0.15 6.42
CA PHE A 90 -5.22 1.21 6.65
C PHE A 90 -6.73 1.33 6.41
N GLY A 91 -7.42 0.28 5.97
CA GLY A 91 -8.85 0.35 5.66
C GLY A 91 -9.17 1.23 4.45
N ASP A 92 -10.45 1.55 4.27
CA ASP A 92 -10.98 2.31 3.13
C ASP A 92 -11.36 3.75 3.47
N GLY A 93 -10.97 4.24 4.66
CA GLY A 93 -11.33 5.57 5.15
C GLY A 93 -12.82 5.74 5.45
N LYS A 94 -13.61 4.66 5.41
CA LYS A 94 -15.06 4.73 5.66
C LYS A 94 -15.37 4.47 7.12
N GLN A 95 -16.37 5.19 7.62
CA GLN A 95 -16.95 4.91 8.92
C GLN A 95 -17.64 3.54 8.89
N ARG A 96 -17.10 2.57 9.64
CA ARG A 96 -17.69 1.23 9.77
C ARG A 96 -18.31 0.97 11.15
N SER A 97 -18.18 1.92 12.08
CA SER A 97 -18.83 1.82 13.39
C SER A 97 -20.36 1.88 13.25
N ILE A 98 -21.03 0.87 13.81
CA ILE A 98 -22.50 0.71 13.85
C ILE A 98 -23.12 1.53 15.00
N VAL A 99 -22.30 2.27 15.77
CA VAL A 99 -22.82 3.06 16.90
C VAL A 99 -23.61 4.25 16.37
N THR A 100 -24.92 4.24 16.65
CA THR A 100 -25.85 5.30 16.28
C THR A 100 -25.54 6.60 17.04
N ASN A 101 -26.04 7.73 16.55
CA ASN A 101 -25.89 9.02 17.25
C ASN A 101 -26.42 8.98 18.70
N GLN A 102 -27.50 8.22 18.95
CA GLN A 102 -28.01 8.00 20.30
C GLN A 102 -27.03 7.19 21.15
N GLY A 103 -26.39 6.16 20.59
CA GLY A 103 -25.34 5.39 21.26
C GLY A 103 -24.11 6.24 21.60
N LEU A 104 -23.68 7.12 20.69
CA LEU A 104 -22.60 8.07 20.95
C LEU A 104 -22.95 9.03 22.10
N ALA A 105 -24.16 9.58 22.11
CA ALA A 105 -24.62 10.46 23.19
C ALA A 105 -24.66 9.75 24.55
N MET A 106 -25.05 8.47 24.58
CA MET A 106 -25.00 7.66 25.80
C MET A 106 -23.56 7.44 26.28
N LEU A 107 -22.62 7.14 25.38
CA LEU A 107 -21.20 6.96 25.72
C LEU A 107 -20.59 8.27 26.21
N GLN A 108 -20.88 9.39 25.54
CA GLN A 108 -20.44 10.72 25.96
C GLN A 108 -20.95 11.07 27.36
N LYS A 109 -22.22 10.78 27.67
CA LYS A 109 -22.78 10.96 29.02
C LYS A 109 -22.11 10.04 30.04
N LYS A 110 -21.78 8.80 29.66
CA LYS A 110 -21.15 7.82 30.55
C LYS A 110 -19.71 8.20 30.91
N TYR A 111 -18.93 8.66 29.95
CA TYR A 111 -17.50 8.93 30.14
C TYR A 111 -17.18 10.40 30.39
N GLY A 112 -18.16 11.29 30.24
CA GLY A 112 -17.99 12.72 30.53
C GLY A 112 -17.11 13.47 29.54
N CYS A 113 -16.85 12.89 28.35
CA CYS A 113 -16.06 13.51 27.30
C CYS A 113 -16.61 13.18 25.91
N PRO A 114 -16.28 13.98 24.87
CA PRO A 114 -16.77 13.76 23.52
C PRO A 114 -16.38 12.38 22.97
N VAL A 115 -17.31 11.73 22.26
CA VAL A 115 -17.12 10.41 21.65
C VAL A 115 -17.46 10.47 20.17
N ARG A 116 -16.56 9.97 19.32
CA ARG A 116 -16.73 9.90 17.87
C ARG A 116 -16.69 8.45 17.39
N ASN A 117 -17.34 8.21 16.26
CA ASN A 117 -17.28 6.90 15.61
C ASN A 117 -15.88 6.60 15.09
N ASP A 118 -15.44 5.35 15.27
CA ASP A 118 -14.15 4.89 14.79
C ASP A 118 -14.14 4.76 13.25
N ILE A 119 -13.22 5.50 12.60
CA ILE A 119 -12.91 5.41 11.18
C ILE A 119 -11.64 4.57 11.01
N HIS A 120 -11.69 3.62 10.08
CA HIS A 120 -10.53 2.81 9.72
C HIS A 120 -9.82 3.47 8.54
N GLY A 121 -8.71 4.15 8.83
CA GLY A 121 -7.96 4.97 7.88
C GLY A 121 -7.73 6.36 8.45
N ILE A 122 -7.65 7.36 7.56
CA ILE A 122 -7.44 8.75 7.95
C ILE A 122 -8.75 9.40 8.36
N ASP A 123 -8.78 9.85 9.61
CA ASP A 123 -9.79 10.75 10.16
C ASP A 123 -9.14 12.12 10.43
N VAL A 124 -9.79 13.21 10.02
CA VAL A 124 -9.41 14.59 10.40
C VAL A 124 -10.63 15.27 10.99
N TYR A 125 -10.42 16.00 12.08
CA TYR A 125 -11.49 16.61 12.85
C TYR A 125 -10.98 17.87 13.56
N GLU A 126 -11.90 18.78 13.87
CA GLU A 126 -11.59 19.94 14.74
C GLU A 126 -11.13 19.47 16.12
N HIS A 127 -10.11 20.11 16.66
CA HIS A 127 -9.51 19.75 17.93
C HIS A 127 -10.53 19.71 19.06
N VAL A 128 -10.55 18.58 19.78
CA VAL A 128 -11.45 18.36 20.91
C VAL A 128 -10.65 17.76 22.07
N GLU A 129 -10.64 18.44 23.21
CA GLU A 129 -10.00 17.92 24.41
C GLU A 129 -10.63 16.60 24.86
N LYS A 130 -9.78 15.61 25.17
CA LYS A 130 -10.17 14.30 25.73
C LYS A 130 -11.16 13.52 24.84
N LEU A 131 -11.07 13.66 23.51
CA LEU A 131 -11.87 12.89 22.56
C LEU A 131 -11.60 11.38 22.66
N MET A 132 -12.67 10.58 22.67
CA MET A 132 -12.60 9.12 22.61
C MET A 132 -13.23 8.55 21.34
N PHE A 133 -12.74 7.40 20.90
CA PHE A 133 -13.26 6.68 19.74
C PHE A 133 -13.97 5.39 20.18
N ALA A 134 -15.21 5.20 19.72
CA ALA A 134 -15.98 4.00 20.04
C ALA A 134 -15.68 2.88 19.04
N SER A 135 -15.16 1.74 19.52
CA SER A 135 -14.92 0.53 18.71
C SER A 135 -15.34 -0.75 19.47
N VAL A 136 -15.63 -1.84 18.74
CA VAL A 136 -15.92 -3.17 19.30
C VAL A 136 -14.79 -4.12 18.89
N LYS A 137 -14.10 -4.77 19.83
CA LYS A 137 -13.26 -5.97 19.55
C LYS A 137 -12.76 -6.69 20.83
N GLY A 138 -12.49 -7.98 20.68
CA GLY A 138 -11.64 -8.79 21.56
C GLY A 138 -10.95 -9.93 20.80
N LYS A 139 -9.70 -10.25 21.16
CA LYS A 139 -8.98 -11.55 21.04
C LYS A 139 -7.51 -11.39 21.52
N GLU A 140 -6.98 -12.43 22.17
CA GLU A 140 -5.60 -12.53 22.68
C GLU A 140 -4.58 -12.90 21.60
N THR A 141 -3.30 -12.52 21.76
CA THR A 141 -2.20 -12.77 20.79
C THR A 141 -0.81 -12.49 21.34
N VAL A 142 0.22 -12.98 20.62
CA VAL A 142 1.67 -12.86 20.91
C VAL A 142 2.27 -11.67 20.14
N GLY A 143 3.18 -10.90 20.77
CA GLY A 143 3.78 -9.69 20.19
C GLY A 143 5.11 -9.91 19.44
N LYS A 144 5.43 -9.00 18.51
CA LYS A 144 6.74 -8.87 17.86
C LYS A 144 7.32 -7.47 18.14
N TYR A 145 8.65 -7.33 18.19
CA TYR A 145 9.29 -6.02 18.34
C TYR A 145 9.39 -5.32 16.98
N PRO A 146 9.00 -4.05 16.84
CA PRO A 146 9.16 -3.28 15.61
C PRO A 146 10.51 -2.54 15.61
N PRO A 147 11.60 -3.11 15.07
CA PRO A 147 12.84 -2.37 14.93
C PRO A 147 12.63 -1.15 14.03
N ARG A 148 13.33 -0.05 14.34
CA ARG A 148 13.50 1.14 13.48
C ARG A 148 12.21 1.88 13.10
N LEU A 149 11.09 1.67 13.80
CA LEU A 149 9.85 2.39 13.52
C LEU A 149 10.06 3.91 13.58
N ILE A 150 10.59 4.42 14.69
CA ILE A 150 10.79 5.86 14.90
C ILE A 150 11.74 6.41 13.82
N ASP A 151 12.91 5.82 13.65
CA ASP A 151 13.92 6.29 12.68
C ASP A 151 13.40 6.30 11.24
N THR A 152 12.64 5.26 10.85
CA THR A 152 12.06 5.17 9.51
C THR A 152 10.93 6.17 9.34
N PHE A 153 10.07 6.29 10.35
CA PHE A 153 8.96 7.24 10.32
C PHE A 153 9.48 8.68 10.17
N GLN A 154 10.43 9.07 11.02
CA GLN A 154 11.04 10.41 10.97
C GLN A 154 11.71 10.67 9.62
N ARG A 155 12.54 9.72 9.15
CA ARG A 155 13.23 9.84 7.87
C ARG A 155 12.23 10.04 6.72
N GLU A 156 11.21 9.21 6.62
CA GLU A 156 10.30 9.25 5.47
C GLU A 156 9.29 10.40 5.56
N TYR A 157 8.86 10.77 6.77
CA TYR A 157 7.99 11.92 7.00
C TYR A 157 8.71 13.24 6.65
N LEU A 158 9.93 13.44 7.19
CA LEU A 158 10.66 14.71 7.02
C LEU A 158 11.18 14.90 5.60
N ASN A 159 11.61 13.81 4.94
CA ASN A 159 12.06 13.89 3.55
C ASN A 159 10.91 14.18 2.57
N SER A 160 9.65 14.24 3.04
CA SER A 160 8.46 14.53 2.23
C SER A 160 8.42 13.73 0.94
N ARG A 161 8.80 12.44 1.00
CA ARG A 161 8.89 11.60 -0.19
C ARG A 161 7.52 11.58 -0.86
N GLN A 162 7.43 12.17 -2.05
CA GLN A 162 6.21 12.11 -2.83
C GLN A 162 6.16 10.74 -3.47
N LEU A 163 5.17 9.96 -3.06
CA LEU A 163 4.87 8.68 -3.70
C LEU A 163 3.81 8.92 -4.75
N THR A 164 3.99 8.34 -5.92
CA THR A 164 2.93 8.31 -6.94
C THR A 164 1.76 7.45 -6.45
N ASP A 165 0.56 7.68 -6.99
CA ASP A 165 -0.62 6.89 -6.62
C ASP A 165 -0.41 5.39 -6.87
N LYS A 166 0.35 5.03 -7.92
CA LYS A 166 0.73 3.65 -8.21
C LYS A 166 1.65 3.05 -7.14
N GLN A 167 2.64 3.81 -6.67
CA GLN A 167 3.53 3.38 -5.59
C GLN A 167 2.76 3.19 -4.28
N VAL A 168 1.85 4.09 -3.95
CA VAL A 168 0.98 3.97 -2.78
C VAL A 168 0.12 2.70 -2.90
N LEU A 169 -0.60 2.54 -4.02
CA LEU A 169 -1.46 1.38 -4.25
C LEU A 169 -0.70 0.06 -4.19
N ALA A 170 0.45 -0.03 -4.86
CA ALA A 170 1.29 -1.23 -4.83
C ALA A 170 1.78 -1.57 -3.42
N SER A 171 2.14 -0.54 -2.64
CA SER A 171 2.56 -0.69 -1.24
C SER A 171 1.42 -1.20 -0.35
N GLU A 172 0.19 -0.71 -0.57
CA GLU A 172 -1.00 -1.17 0.15
C GLU A 172 -1.38 -2.61 -0.21
N ILE A 173 -1.32 -2.99 -1.49
CA ILE A 173 -1.57 -4.37 -1.94
C ILE A 173 -0.52 -5.31 -1.34
N TYR A 174 0.76 -4.92 -1.36
CA TYR A 174 1.83 -5.68 -0.73
C TYR A 174 1.58 -5.87 0.78
N ALA A 175 1.28 -4.79 1.51
CA ALA A 175 1.00 -4.85 2.94
C ALA A 175 -0.25 -5.70 3.25
N SER A 176 -1.26 -5.68 2.39
CA SER A 176 -2.47 -6.50 2.51
C SER A 176 -2.21 -7.99 2.30
N SER A 177 -1.19 -8.37 1.51
CA SER A 177 -0.84 -9.77 1.26
C SER A 177 -0.49 -10.56 2.53
N PHE A 178 -0.11 -9.89 3.62
CA PHE A 178 0.17 -10.51 4.91
C PHE A 178 -1.09 -10.94 5.69
N PHE A 179 -2.27 -10.49 5.24
CA PHE A 179 -3.56 -10.91 5.79
C PHE A 179 -4.15 -12.13 5.03
N ASP A 180 -3.58 -12.49 3.88
CA ASP A 180 -3.97 -13.68 3.12
C ASP A 180 -3.50 -14.96 3.81
N VAL A 181 -4.45 -15.81 4.23
CA VAL A 181 -4.16 -17.10 4.86
C VAL A 181 -3.71 -18.16 3.85
N SER A 182 -4.21 -18.08 2.61
CA SER A 182 -3.89 -19.03 1.54
C SER A 182 -2.62 -18.61 0.81
N PRO A 183 -1.56 -19.47 0.73
CA PRO A 183 -0.34 -19.16 -0.01
C PRO A 183 -0.60 -18.81 -1.48
N ARG A 184 -1.61 -19.46 -2.09
CA ARG A 184 -2.00 -19.17 -3.47
C ARG A 184 -2.62 -17.78 -3.62
N SER A 185 -3.53 -17.39 -2.71
CA SER A 185 -4.13 -16.04 -2.71
C SER A 185 -3.05 -15.00 -2.52
N ARG A 186 -2.22 -15.19 -1.49
CA ARG A 186 -1.09 -14.33 -1.16
C ARG A 186 -0.14 -14.13 -2.33
N PHE A 187 0.21 -15.21 -3.04
CA PHE A 187 1.04 -15.13 -4.24
C PHE A 187 0.42 -14.26 -5.33
N ILE A 188 -0.88 -14.44 -5.61
CA ILE A 188 -1.60 -13.60 -6.60
C ILE A 188 -1.58 -12.14 -6.16
N THR A 189 -1.89 -11.85 -4.89
CA THR A 189 -1.86 -10.50 -4.31
C THR A 189 -0.48 -9.85 -4.49
N LEU A 190 0.60 -10.60 -4.23
CA LEU A 190 1.97 -10.12 -4.40
C LEU A 190 2.32 -9.80 -5.87
N VAL A 191 1.91 -10.66 -6.81
CA VAL A 191 2.07 -10.36 -8.25
C VAL A 191 1.28 -9.11 -8.63
N THR A 192 0.06 -8.96 -8.12
CA THR A 192 -0.78 -7.77 -8.37
C THR A 192 -0.21 -6.49 -7.78
N ALA A 193 0.54 -6.54 -6.67
CA ALA A 193 1.28 -5.40 -6.17
C ALA A 193 2.32 -4.92 -7.20
N VAL A 194 3.00 -5.85 -7.90
CA VAL A 194 3.91 -5.48 -9.00
C VAL A 194 3.14 -4.93 -10.18
N GLU A 195 2.01 -5.55 -10.57
CA GLU A 195 1.15 -5.08 -11.67
C GLU A 195 0.72 -3.61 -11.46
N ALA A 196 0.40 -3.23 -10.22
CA ALA A 196 0.02 -1.86 -9.85
C ALA A 196 1.14 -0.82 -10.06
N LEU A 197 2.42 -1.23 -10.01
CA LEU A 197 3.57 -0.36 -10.29
C LEU A 197 3.83 -0.15 -11.78
N LEU A 198 3.25 -0.98 -12.65
CA LEU A 198 3.67 -1.00 -14.04
C LEU A 198 3.17 0.21 -14.82
N GLU A 199 4.02 0.66 -15.74
CA GLU A 199 3.69 1.67 -16.74
C GLU A 199 4.04 1.10 -18.11
N PRO A 200 3.11 0.35 -18.74
CA PRO A 200 3.36 -0.19 -20.07
C PRO A 200 3.62 0.94 -21.06
N ILE A 201 4.82 0.93 -21.65
CA ILE A 201 5.23 1.95 -22.62
C ILE A 201 4.63 1.61 -24.00
N ARG A 202 4.40 2.64 -24.82
CA ARG A 202 4.18 2.49 -26.27
C ARG A 202 5.28 1.62 -26.88
N ARG A 203 4.92 0.80 -27.85
CA ARG A 203 5.88 0.07 -28.67
C ARG A 203 6.47 1.03 -29.72
N SER A 204 7.45 0.54 -30.47
CA SER A 204 8.10 1.35 -31.50
C SER A 204 7.09 1.74 -32.59
N ASP A 205 7.37 2.85 -33.28
CA ASP A 205 6.49 3.39 -34.32
C ASP A 205 6.19 2.34 -35.40
N GLU A 206 7.16 1.47 -35.74
CA GLU A 206 6.95 0.40 -36.73
C GLU A 206 5.92 -0.64 -36.29
N VAL A 207 5.86 -0.95 -34.99
CA VAL A 207 4.84 -1.87 -34.46
C VAL A 207 3.46 -1.21 -34.50
N GLU A 208 3.41 0.09 -34.29
CA GLU A 208 2.15 0.83 -34.27
C GLU A 208 1.56 1.03 -35.65
N GLU A 209 2.39 1.40 -36.63
CA GLU A 209 2.00 1.45 -38.04
C GLU A 209 1.43 0.09 -38.48
N LEU A 210 2.09 -1.01 -38.11
CA LEU A 210 1.59 -2.35 -38.40
C LEU A 210 0.24 -2.64 -37.72
N VAL A 211 0.05 -2.20 -36.48
CA VAL A 211 -1.23 -2.35 -35.78
C VAL A 211 -2.32 -1.50 -36.45
N GLU A 212 -2.01 -0.30 -36.90
CA GLU A 212 -2.94 0.59 -37.60
C GLU A 212 -3.41 -0.01 -38.92
N ASP A 213 -2.51 -0.64 -39.68
CA ASP A 213 -2.85 -1.41 -40.87
C ASP A 213 -3.85 -2.55 -40.57
N PHE A 214 -3.66 -3.27 -39.46
CA PHE A 214 -4.60 -4.32 -39.04
C PHE A 214 -5.93 -3.75 -38.59
N VAL A 215 -5.94 -2.60 -37.90
CA VAL A 215 -7.16 -1.90 -37.51
C VAL A 215 -7.95 -1.46 -38.75
N ALA A 216 -7.30 -0.87 -39.74
CA ALA A 216 -7.93 -0.46 -41.00
C ALA A 216 -8.55 -1.66 -41.74
N LYS A 217 -7.82 -2.79 -41.82
CA LYS A 217 -8.34 -4.05 -42.39
C LYS A 217 -9.55 -4.58 -41.60
N ALA A 218 -9.51 -4.53 -40.28
CA ALA A 218 -10.63 -4.97 -39.44
C ALA A 218 -11.89 -4.10 -39.64
N GLN A 219 -11.73 -2.79 -39.82
CA GLN A 219 -12.83 -1.86 -40.10
C GLN A 219 -13.53 -2.17 -41.43
N LEU A 220 -12.76 -2.48 -42.47
CA LEU A 220 -13.25 -2.83 -43.81
C LEU A 220 -13.84 -4.24 -43.92
N SER A 221 -13.70 -5.08 -42.89
CA SER A 221 -14.23 -6.45 -42.91
C SER A 221 -15.77 -6.49 -43.00
N THR A 222 -16.33 -7.65 -43.35
CA THR A 222 -17.78 -7.89 -43.36
C THR A 222 -18.34 -8.32 -42.00
N LEU A 223 -17.53 -8.27 -40.94
CA LEU A 223 -17.92 -8.68 -39.59
C LEU A 223 -19.00 -7.78 -39.00
N GLY A 224 -19.81 -8.32 -38.09
CA GLY A 224 -20.77 -7.53 -37.32
C GLY A 224 -20.07 -6.45 -36.47
N GLN A 225 -20.72 -5.30 -36.28
CA GLN A 225 -20.11 -4.13 -35.63
C GLN A 225 -19.57 -4.43 -34.22
N GLN A 226 -20.27 -5.26 -33.45
CA GLN A 226 -19.81 -5.66 -32.11
C GLN A 226 -18.50 -6.44 -32.16
N THR A 227 -18.38 -7.39 -33.09
CA THR A 227 -17.16 -8.18 -33.29
C THR A 227 -16.02 -7.30 -33.80
N LYS A 228 -16.29 -6.38 -34.74
CA LYS A 228 -15.30 -5.39 -35.21
C LYS A 228 -14.74 -4.58 -34.05
N ASN A 229 -15.60 -4.00 -33.23
CA ASN A 229 -15.18 -3.18 -32.08
C ASN A 229 -14.33 -3.99 -31.08
N SER A 230 -14.70 -5.25 -30.83
CA SER A 230 -13.92 -6.15 -29.96
C SER A 230 -12.52 -6.45 -30.51
N ILE A 231 -12.41 -6.69 -31.82
CA ILE A 231 -11.13 -6.97 -32.49
C ILE A 231 -10.26 -5.71 -32.49
N ILE A 232 -10.82 -4.56 -32.91
CA ILE A 232 -10.10 -3.29 -32.94
C ILE A 232 -9.57 -2.94 -31.54
N GLY A 233 -10.42 -3.06 -30.51
CA GLY A 233 -9.98 -2.83 -29.12
C GLY A 233 -8.88 -3.79 -28.66
N SER A 234 -8.83 -5.01 -29.19
CA SER A 234 -7.75 -5.97 -28.92
C SER A 234 -6.46 -5.63 -29.67
N LEU A 235 -6.57 -5.16 -30.92
CA LEU A 235 -5.44 -4.72 -31.73
C LEU A 235 -4.80 -3.45 -31.15
N GLU A 236 -5.59 -2.46 -30.74
CA GLU A 236 -5.09 -1.23 -30.13
C GLU A 236 -4.23 -1.49 -28.87
N ARG A 237 -4.55 -2.55 -28.11
CA ARG A 237 -3.72 -2.97 -26.97
C ARG A 237 -2.32 -3.45 -27.38
N LEU A 238 -2.14 -3.93 -28.61
CA LEU A 238 -0.83 -4.37 -29.12
C LEU A 238 0.13 -3.20 -29.35
N LYS A 239 -0.35 -1.94 -29.39
CA LYS A 239 0.50 -0.74 -29.42
C LYS A 239 1.29 -0.53 -28.13
N HIS A 240 0.93 -1.22 -27.04
CA HIS A 240 1.60 -1.10 -25.75
C HIS A 240 2.33 -2.41 -25.38
N GLN A 241 3.30 -2.31 -24.48
CA GLN A 241 3.94 -3.49 -23.91
C GLN A 241 2.93 -4.39 -23.18
N SER A 242 3.15 -5.70 -23.21
CA SER A 242 2.39 -6.59 -22.33
C SER A 242 2.80 -6.39 -20.88
N ILE A 243 1.93 -6.77 -19.94
CA ILE A 243 2.23 -6.71 -18.50
C ILE A 243 3.50 -7.51 -18.15
N SER A 244 3.69 -8.68 -18.75
CA SER A 244 4.90 -9.50 -18.58
C SER A 244 6.16 -8.74 -19.04
N GLN A 245 6.10 -8.10 -20.21
CA GLN A 245 7.23 -7.31 -20.75
C GLN A 245 7.53 -6.08 -19.89
N ALA A 246 6.51 -5.34 -19.48
CA ALA A 246 6.65 -4.16 -18.65
C ALA A 246 7.26 -4.53 -17.27
N GLY A 247 6.79 -5.59 -16.63
CA GLY A 247 7.33 -6.03 -15.35
C GLY A 247 8.73 -6.66 -15.44
N ARG A 248 9.04 -7.41 -16.51
CA ARG A 248 10.41 -7.89 -16.79
C ARG A 248 11.37 -6.71 -16.92
N THR A 249 10.97 -5.68 -17.66
CA THR A 249 11.75 -4.44 -17.86
C THR A 249 11.94 -3.70 -16.55
N LEU A 250 10.86 -3.53 -15.77
CA LEU A 250 10.91 -2.87 -14.46
C LEU A 250 11.88 -3.58 -13.50
N ALA A 251 11.76 -4.91 -13.37
CA ALA A 251 12.60 -5.71 -12.49
C ALA A 251 14.08 -5.68 -12.92
N GLY A 252 14.35 -5.83 -14.22
CA GLY A 252 15.70 -5.73 -14.78
C GLY A 252 16.32 -4.35 -14.58
N ARG A 253 15.53 -3.28 -14.60
CA ARG A 253 16.01 -1.91 -14.36
C ARG A 253 16.29 -1.63 -12.89
N LEU A 254 15.36 -1.99 -12.00
CA LEU A 254 15.39 -1.56 -10.59
C LEU A 254 16.26 -2.44 -9.70
N ILE A 255 16.33 -3.75 -9.98
CA ILE A 255 17.07 -4.72 -9.18
C ILE A 255 17.84 -5.72 -10.09
N PRO A 256 18.70 -5.24 -11.01
CA PRO A 256 19.35 -6.06 -12.04
C PRO A 256 20.22 -7.21 -11.51
N ASN A 257 20.83 -7.02 -10.34
CA ASN A 257 21.88 -7.90 -9.81
C ASN A 257 21.38 -8.84 -8.70
N GLU A 258 20.07 -8.85 -8.42
CA GLU A 258 19.49 -9.74 -7.42
C GLU A 258 18.99 -11.05 -8.05
N LEU A 259 19.08 -12.14 -7.26
CA LEU A 259 18.60 -13.46 -7.63
C LEU A 259 17.45 -13.88 -6.72
N PHE A 260 16.42 -14.45 -7.31
CA PHE A 260 15.25 -14.96 -6.62
C PHE A 260 14.95 -16.37 -7.11
N ASP A 261 14.95 -17.33 -6.18
CA ASP A 261 14.82 -18.76 -6.51
C ASP A 261 15.84 -19.22 -7.59
N GLY A 262 17.07 -18.69 -7.51
CA GLY A 262 18.15 -18.97 -8.46
C GLY A 262 18.06 -18.28 -9.82
N GLN A 263 17.05 -17.43 -10.05
CA GLN A 263 16.82 -16.75 -11.33
C GLN A 263 17.11 -15.25 -11.23
N SER A 264 17.43 -14.63 -12.37
CA SER A 264 17.51 -13.16 -12.46
C SER A 264 16.17 -12.52 -12.07
N SER A 265 16.18 -11.30 -11.53
CA SER A 265 14.95 -10.56 -11.21
C SER A 265 13.94 -10.50 -12.37
N ALA A 266 14.44 -10.33 -13.59
CA ALA A 266 13.64 -10.26 -14.80
C ALA A 266 12.96 -11.60 -15.12
N ASP A 267 13.72 -12.70 -15.11
CA ASP A 267 13.19 -14.04 -15.41
C ASP A 267 12.30 -14.57 -14.30
N PHE A 268 12.65 -14.29 -13.03
CA PHE A 268 11.82 -14.62 -11.88
C PHE A 268 10.44 -13.97 -11.97
N PHE A 269 10.36 -12.69 -12.33
CA PHE A 269 9.07 -12.02 -12.54
C PHE A 269 8.28 -12.66 -13.68
N THR A 270 8.92 -12.92 -14.83
CA THR A 270 8.25 -13.57 -15.97
C THR A 270 7.63 -14.91 -15.56
N ARG A 271 8.39 -15.76 -14.86
CA ARG A 271 7.88 -17.03 -14.31
C ARG A 271 6.70 -16.82 -13.37
N CYS A 272 6.79 -15.87 -12.43
CA CYS A 272 5.71 -15.61 -11.49
C CYS A 272 4.42 -15.12 -12.18
N TYR A 273 4.57 -14.26 -13.19
CA TYR A 273 3.45 -13.76 -13.97
C TYR A 273 2.76 -14.87 -14.76
N GLU A 274 3.52 -15.76 -15.39
CA GLU A 274 2.98 -16.93 -16.10
C GLU A 274 2.22 -17.87 -15.16
N LEU A 275 2.76 -18.16 -13.98
CA LEU A 275 2.08 -18.98 -12.98
C LEU A 275 0.78 -18.33 -12.51
N ARG A 276 0.79 -17.01 -12.23
CA ARG A 276 -0.42 -16.25 -11.89
C ARG A 276 -1.46 -16.31 -13.02
N SER A 277 -1.02 -16.18 -14.27
CA SER A 277 -1.87 -16.30 -15.46
C SER A 277 -2.51 -17.69 -15.56
N GLN A 278 -1.74 -18.76 -15.37
CA GLN A 278 -2.28 -20.13 -15.34
C GLN A 278 -3.32 -20.31 -14.23
N ILE A 279 -3.04 -19.83 -13.01
CA ILE A 279 -3.97 -19.94 -11.89
C ILE A 279 -5.30 -19.26 -12.21
N LEU A 280 -5.28 -18.03 -12.74
CA LEU A 280 -6.50 -17.24 -12.96
C LEU A 280 -7.26 -17.61 -14.24
N HIS A 281 -6.57 -18.05 -15.30
CA HIS A 281 -7.22 -18.39 -16.57
C HIS A 281 -7.51 -19.88 -16.74
N ARG A 282 -6.72 -20.76 -16.12
CA ARG A 282 -6.87 -22.23 -16.24
C ARG A 282 -7.32 -22.89 -14.95
N GLY A 283 -7.30 -22.19 -13.81
CA GLY A 283 -7.67 -22.72 -12.49
C GLY A 283 -6.66 -23.71 -11.89
N LYS A 284 -5.57 -24.02 -12.60
CA LYS A 284 -4.51 -24.95 -12.18
C LYS A 284 -3.17 -24.55 -12.78
N ILE A 285 -2.10 -24.95 -12.10
CA ILE A 285 -0.73 -24.91 -12.61
C ILE A 285 -0.47 -26.24 -13.32
N GLU A 286 0.14 -26.22 -14.50
CA GLU A 286 0.34 -27.43 -15.31
C GLU A 286 1.34 -28.40 -14.65
N ASP A 287 2.40 -27.87 -14.05
CA ASP A 287 3.30 -28.63 -13.17
C ASP A 287 2.75 -28.61 -11.73
N GLY A 288 1.95 -29.63 -11.39
CA GLY A 288 1.28 -29.77 -10.10
C GLY A 288 2.18 -29.89 -8.85
N LEU A 289 3.49 -29.64 -8.97
CA LEU A 289 4.51 -29.75 -7.93
C LEU A 289 5.04 -28.39 -7.42
N VAL A 290 4.45 -27.27 -7.83
CA VAL A 290 4.89 -25.95 -7.33
C VAL A 290 4.52 -25.78 -5.86
N ASP A 291 5.54 -25.66 -5.00
CA ASP A 291 5.37 -25.24 -3.61
C ASP A 291 4.96 -23.76 -3.55
N MET A 292 3.65 -23.53 -3.43
CA MET A 292 3.07 -22.19 -3.38
C MET A 292 3.49 -21.41 -2.14
N LEU A 293 3.82 -22.07 -1.02
CA LEU A 293 4.27 -21.37 0.17
C LEU A 293 5.69 -20.84 -0.02
N HIS A 294 6.60 -21.67 -0.52
CA HIS A 294 7.95 -21.25 -0.89
C HIS A 294 7.90 -20.11 -1.92
N LEU A 295 7.13 -20.30 -3.00
CA LEU A 295 7.01 -19.30 -4.06
C LEU A 295 6.45 -17.97 -3.54
N ALA A 296 5.43 -17.99 -2.68
CA ALA A 296 4.89 -16.77 -2.07
C ALA A 296 5.92 -16.05 -1.19
N ASN A 297 6.76 -16.78 -0.45
CA ASN A 297 7.79 -16.19 0.41
C ASN A 297 8.96 -15.59 -0.41
N VAL A 298 9.37 -16.24 -1.49
CA VAL A 298 10.36 -15.66 -2.42
C VAL A 298 9.76 -14.44 -3.12
N MET A 299 8.50 -14.52 -3.56
CA MET A 299 7.80 -13.40 -4.17
C MET A 299 7.64 -12.22 -3.20
N GLU A 300 7.34 -12.45 -1.92
CA GLU A 300 7.31 -11.39 -0.89
C GLU A 300 8.66 -10.65 -0.84
N SER A 301 9.76 -11.41 -0.80
CA SER A 301 11.11 -10.84 -0.79
C SER A 301 11.40 -10.03 -2.06
N PHE A 302 10.99 -10.54 -3.22
CA PHE A 302 11.11 -9.87 -4.51
C PHE A 302 10.34 -8.55 -4.54
N VAL A 303 9.07 -8.56 -4.16
CA VAL A 303 8.20 -7.37 -4.16
C VAL A 303 8.73 -6.33 -3.18
N ALA A 304 9.17 -6.73 -1.99
CA ALA A 304 9.77 -5.82 -1.02
C ALA A 304 10.99 -5.09 -1.59
N ARG A 305 11.91 -5.82 -2.23
CA ARG A 305 13.10 -5.25 -2.88
C ARG A 305 12.73 -4.31 -4.02
N LEU A 306 11.81 -4.74 -4.89
CA LEU A 306 11.35 -3.96 -6.02
C LEU A 306 10.67 -2.66 -5.59
N LEU A 307 9.80 -2.72 -4.58
CA LEU A 307 9.15 -1.54 -4.01
C LEU A 307 10.19 -0.58 -3.42
N LEU A 308 11.11 -1.05 -2.58
CA LEU A 308 12.15 -0.17 -2.01
C LEU A 308 12.98 0.49 -3.10
N ALA A 309 13.35 -0.24 -4.16
CA ALA A 309 14.05 0.34 -5.30
C ALA A 309 13.20 1.38 -6.05
N ALA A 310 11.92 1.07 -6.31
CA ALA A 310 10.99 1.98 -6.99
C ALA A 310 10.79 3.27 -6.20
N LEU A 311 10.55 3.17 -4.89
CA LEU A 311 10.38 4.31 -3.98
C LEU A 311 11.65 5.16 -3.90
N ASN A 312 12.85 4.58 -4.11
CA ASN A 312 14.12 5.29 -4.06
C ASN A 312 14.54 5.90 -5.42
N SER A 313 13.98 5.44 -6.53
CA SER A 313 14.45 5.81 -7.88
C SER A 313 14.14 7.26 -8.26
N GLU A 314 13.13 7.88 -7.66
CA GLU A 314 12.82 9.31 -7.88
C GLU A 314 13.81 10.27 -7.20
N ARG A 315 14.58 9.81 -6.19
CA ARG A 315 15.67 10.63 -5.62
C ARG A 315 16.76 10.97 -6.63
N GLN A 316 16.95 10.15 -7.66
CA GLN A 316 18.03 10.34 -8.63
C GLN A 316 17.65 11.25 -9.81
N GLN A 317 16.37 11.51 -10.04
CA GLN A 317 15.94 12.43 -11.11
C GLN A 317 15.93 13.90 -10.66
N GLY A 318 15.80 14.18 -9.36
CA GLY A 318 15.82 15.55 -8.81
C GLY A 318 17.21 16.10 -8.44
N ALA A 319 18.24 15.27 -8.34
CA ALA A 319 19.60 15.69 -7.97
C ALA A 319 20.53 15.94 -9.17
N GLY A 320 20.05 15.71 -10.40
CA GLY A 320 20.84 15.84 -11.64
C GLY A 320 20.54 17.08 -12.48
N ALA A 321 19.66 17.98 -12.01
CA ALA A 321 19.22 19.15 -12.79
C ALA A 321 19.90 20.46 -12.42
N ASP A 322 20.94 20.44 -11.56
CA ASP A 322 21.57 21.67 -11.04
C ASP A 322 23.11 21.59 -11.06
N ILE A 323 23.68 21.12 -12.19
CA ILE A 323 25.08 21.36 -12.55
C ILE A 323 25.18 21.57 -14.08
N GLY A 324 25.37 22.82 -14.51
CA GLY A 324 25.62 23.29 -15.89
C GLY A 324 24.44 24.12 -16.41
N ASP A 325 24.52 25.43 -16.64
CA ASP A 325 25.65 26.31 -16.99
C ASP A 325 25.72 27.59 -16.14
#